data_AF-A0A059XTB6-F1
#
_entry.id   AF-A0A059XTB6-F1
#
_cell.length_a   1.000
_cell.length_b   1.000
_cell.length_c   1.000
_cell.angle_alpha   90.00
_cell.angle_beta   90.00
_cell.angle_gamma   90.00
#
_symmetry.space_group_name_H-M   'P 1'
#
loop_
_entity.id
_entity.type
_entity.pdbx_description
1 polymer ?
#
loop_
_entity_poly.entity_id
_entity_poly.type
_entity_poly.pdbx_seq_one_letter_code
_entity_poly.pdbx_strand_id
1 'polypeptide(L)'
;MRTRDRMLSVVFFVLSLGPWVTAGAHGRIPNDMRSLEPGKVIRVMETDFLVPSGFRMLPGPMFYLAHAKALGLGVRQQEEIRRIAERIMPETVRAGRRIDRLKSEVITLGDARNSFPSPRVHFLLRRIGLLEAEANFQHIEAHRACLDLLDPRQKARLFSLLSHH
;
A
#
# COMPACT_ATOMS: atom_id res chain seq x y z
N MET A 1 -8.07 39.09 61.41
CA MET A 1 -7.38 37.78 61.28
C MET A 1 -7.57 37.31 59.85
N ARG A 2 -6.76 37.72 58.87
CA ARG A 2 -5.46 37.16 58.44
C ARG A 2 -5.41 35.63 58.24
N THR A 3 -5.21 35.29 56.97
CA THR A 3 -4.46 34.15 56.37
C THR A 3 -5.04 32.75 56.50
N ARG A 4 -5.47 32.15 55.38
CA ARG A 4 -4.53 31.44 54.49
C ARG A 4 -5.17 31.05 53.16
N ASP A 5 -4.46 31.43 52.11
CA ASP A 5 -4.55 30.91 50.75
C ASP A 5 -4.45 29.38 50.72
N ARG A 6 -5.25 28.74 49.86
CA ARG A 6 -4.83 27.52 49.18
C ARG A 6 -5.15 27.60 47.70
N MET A 7 -4.05 27.64 46.96
CA MET A 7 -3.88 27.62 45.52
C MET A 7 -4.69 26.51 44.82
N LEU A 8 -5.38 26.93 43.77
CA LEU A 8 -5.30 26.40 42.40
C LEU A 8 -4.59 25.04 42.22
N SER A 9 -5.36 24.05 41.82
CA SER A 9 -4.93 22.98 40.91
C SER A 9 -6.13 22.52 40.10
N VAL A 10 -6.50 23.35 39.12
CA VAL A 10 -7.33 22.90 38.00
C VAL A 10 -6.39 22.09 37.11
N VAL A 11 -6.46 20.76 37.25
CA VAL A 11 -5.81 19.85 36.32
C VAL A 11 -6.57 19.95 35.00
N PHE A 12 -6.05 20.77 34.09
CA PHE A 12 -6.37 20.67 32.67
C PHE A 12 -5.85 19.31 32.19
N PHE A 13 -6.72 18.31 32.12
CA PHE A 13 -6.50 17.17 31.26
C PHE A 13 -6.66 17.67 29.83
N VAL A 14 -5.60 18.25 29.29
CA VAL A 14 -5.43 18.34 27.84
C VAL A 14 -5.32 16.89 27.39
N LEU A 15 -6.44 16.33 26.95
CA LEU A 15 -6.46 15.20 26.04
C LEU A 15 -5.71 15.66 24.80
N SER A 16 -4.38 15.52 24.85
CA SER A 16 -3.54 15.50 23.67
C SER A 16 -4.04 14.32 22.86
N LEU A 17 -4.97 14.62 21.96
CA LEU A 17 -5.24 13.85 20.75
C LEU A 17 -3.90 13.77 20.01
N GLY A 18 -3.08 12.79 20.42
CA GLY A 18 -1.88 12.43 19.69
C GLY A 18 -2.29 12.14 18.24
N PRO A 19 -1.43 12.47 17.26
CA PRO A 19 -1.73 12.18 15.87
C PRO A 19 -2.00 10.68 15.77
N TRP A 20 -3.20 10.36 15.31
CA TRP A 20 -3.68 9.01 15.16
C TRP A 20 -2.64 8.24 14.33
N VAL A 21 -2.10 7.20 14.94
CA VAL A 21 -1.14 6.29 14.31
C VAL A 21 -1.77 5.75 13.03
N THR A 22 -0.99 5.89 11.97
CA THR A 22 -1.26 5.59 10.57
C THR A 22 -2.10 4.34 10.36
N ALA A 23 -3.24 4.54 9.69
CA ALA A 23 -3.93 3.45 9.01
C ALA A 23 -2.93 2.73 8.10
N GLY A 24 -2.89 1.40 8.18
CA GLY A 24 -2.07 0.59 7.29
C GLY A 24 -2.36 0.86 5.82
N ALA A 25 -1.41 0.45 4.98
CA ALA A 25 -1.37 0.43 3.51
C ALA A 25 -2.72 0.36 2.74
N HIS A 26 -3.77 -0.21 3.34
CA HIS A 26 -5.02 -0.52 2.63
C HIS A 26 -6.27 0.13 3.25
N GLY A 27 -6.07 1.19 4.04
CA GLY A 27 -7.13 2.01 4.62
C GLY A 27 -7.56 3.18 3.73
N ARG A 28 -8.28 2.88 2.63
CA ARG A 28 -8.85 3.80 1.61
C ARG A 28 -7.87 4.09 0.47
N ILE A 29 -8.34 3.96 -0.77
CA ILE A 29 -7.79 4.76 -1.88
C ILE A 29 -8.24 6.18 -1.54
N PRO A 30 -7.34 7.08 -1.13
CA PRO A 30 -7.74 8.44 -0.80
C PRO A 30 -8.26 9.11 -2.09
N ASN A 31 -9.35 9.90 -2.01
CA ASN A 31 -9.92 10.63 -3.17
C ASN A 31 -8.88 11.53 -3.89
N ASP A 32 -7.77 11.79 -3.20
CA ASP A 32 -6.56 12.54 -3.53
C ASP A 32 -5.52 11.75 -4.34
N MET A 33 -5.72 10.46 -4.65
CA MET A 33 -4.88 9.74 -5.63
C MET A 33 -5.03 10.27 -7.06
N ARG A 34 -6.03 11.13 -7.35
CA ARG A 34 -6.12 11.87 -8.62
C ARG A 34 -5.03 12.95 -8.78
N SER A 35 -4.26 13.25 -7.73
CA SER A 35 -3.31 14.37 -7.69
C SER A 35 -1.96 14.05 -7.05
N LEU A 36 -1.55 12.77 -6.97
CA LEU A 36 -0.25 12.43 -6.37
C LEU A 36 0.90 12.65 -7.36
N GLU A 37 1.81 13.54 -7.00
CA GLU A 37 3.12 13.72 -7.64
C GLU A 37 3.85 12.36 -7.77
N PRO A 38 4.58 12.09 -8.88
CA PRO A 38 5.16 10.79 -9.20
C PRO A 38 5.93 10.11 -8.05
N GLY A 39 6.66 10.88 -7.22
CA GLY A 39 7.42 10.35 -6.09
C GLY A 39 6.59 9.86 -4.90
N LYS A 40 5.33 10.27 -4.76
CA LYS A 40 4.44 9.83 -3.67
C LYS A 40 3.71 8.52 -3.99
N VAL A 41 3.42 8.27 -5.27
CA VAL A 41 2.85 6.98 -5.72
C VAL A 41 3.86 5.86 -5.51
N ILE A 42 5.13 6.10 -5.84
CA ILE A 42 6.24 5.16 -5.62
C ILE A 42 6.37 4.81 -4.13
N ARG A 43 6.31 5.81 -3.24
CA ARG A 43 6.44 5.59 -1.79
C ARG A 43 5.32 4.74 -1.19
N VAL A 44 4.08 4.89 -1.69
CA VAL A 44 2.94 4.04 -1.30
C VAL A 44 3.11 2.62 -1.85
N MET A 45 3.56 2.48 -3.10
CA MET A 45 3.84 1.17 -3.70
C MET A 45 4.99 0.42 -3.01
N GLU A 46 6.02 1.14 -2.55
CA GLU A 46 7.15 0.59 -1.78
C GLU A 46 6.78 0.19 -0.36
N THR A 47 5.71 0.77 0.23
CA THR A 47 5.22 0.41 1.57
C THR A 47 4.12 -0.65 1.56
N ASP A 48 3.37 -0.77 0.46
CA ASP A 48 2.16 -1.58 0.40
C ASP A 48 2.41 -3.08 0.16
N PHE A 49 3.57 -3.46 -0.38
CA PHE A 49 3.92 -4.85 -0.65
C PHE A 49 5.40 -5.11 -0.33
N LEU A 50 5.73 -6.37 0.01
CA LEU A 50 7.08 -6.88 -0.20
C LEU A 50 7.30 -6.90 -1.72
N VAL A 51 7.57 -5.72 -2.29
CA VAL A 51 7.93 -5.54 -3.68
C VAL A 51 9.41 -5.93 -3.75
N PRO A 52 9.77 -7.14 -4.23
CA PRO A 52 11.17 -7.46 -4.47
C PRO A 52 11.75 -6.39 -5.39
N SER A 53 13.02 -6.06 -5.20
CA SER A 53 13.75 -5.02 -5.96
C SER A 53 13.56 -5.12 -7.49
N GLY A 54 13.25 -6.31 -8.03
CA GLY A 54 12.94 -6.53 -9.45
C GLY A 54 11.71 -5.80 -10.01
N PHE A 55 10.78 -5.32 -9.18
CA PHE A 55 9.61 -4.57 -9.66
C PHE A 55 9.87 -3.09 -9.94
N ARG A 56 11.06 -2.57 -9.59
CA ARG A 56 11.47 -1.22 -10.04
C ARG A 56 11.40 -1.07 -11.56
N MET A 57 11.60 -2.18 -12.28
CA MET A 57 11.52 -2.25 -13.74
C MET A 57 10.15 -2.65 -14.28
N LEU A 58 9.15 -2.82 -13.41
CA LEU A 58 7.81 -3.27 -13.77
C LEU A 58 6.78 -2.44 -12.99
N PRO A 59 6.56 -1.17 -13.38
CA PRO A 59 5.67 -0.27 -12.65
C PRO A 59 4.20 -0.64 -12.86
N GLY A 60 3.34 -0.11 -11.99
CA GLY A 60 1.90 -0.41 -12.01
C GLY A 60 1.04 0.54 -12.84
N PRO A 61 -0.25 0.23 -13.00
CA PRO A 61 -1.18 0.98 -13.87
C PRO A 61 -1.17 2.50 -13.62
N MET A 62 -1.11 2.91 -12.35
CA MET A 62 -1.10 4.33 -11.96
C MET A 62 0.13 5.07 -12.49
N PHE A 63 1.29 4.42 -12.56
CA PHE A 63 2.50 5.02 -13.13
C PHE A 63 2.32 5.34 -14.61
N TYR A 64 1.78 4.39 -15.40
CA TYR A 64 1.56 4.60 -16.83
C TYR A 64 0.55 5.74 -17.08
N LEU A 65 -0.52 5.80 -16.29
CA LEU A 65 -1.52 6.86 -16.40
C LEU A 65 -0.94 8.24 -16.02
N ALA A 66 -0.14 8.31 -14.95
CA ALA A 66 0.54 9.55 -14.55
C ALA A 66 1.54 10.06 -15.61
N HIS A 67 2.20 9.14 -16.32
CA HIS A 67 3.20 9.46 -17.34
C HIS A 67 2.67 9.31 -18.77
N ALA A 68 1.34 9.31 -18.96
CA ALA A 68 0.73 9.00 -20.25
C ALA A 68 1.25 9.88 -21.40
N LYS A 69 1.44 11.19 -21.13
CA LYS A 69 2.01 12.13 -22.12
C LYS A 69 3.47 11.82 -22.44
N ALA A 70 4.30 11.56 -21.42
CA ALA A 70 5.72 11.26 -21.59
C ALA A 70 5.95 9.94 -22.34
N LEU A 71 5.12 8.93 -22.04
CA LEU A 71 5.13 7.65 -22.74
C LEU A 71 4.54 7.77 -24.15
N GLY A 72 3.67 8.75 -24.39
CA GLY A 72 2.96 8.91 -25.66
C GLY A 72 1.83 7.90 -25.81
N LEU A 73 1.07 7.65 -24.73
CA LEU A 73 -0.04 6.70 -24.72
C LEU A 73 -1.25 7.26 -25.47
N GLY A 74 -1.77 6.49 -26.42
CA GLY A 74 -3.04 6.78 -27.08
C GLY A 74 -4.24 6.61 -26.14
N VAL A 75 -5.38 7.20 -26.51
CA VAL A 75 -6.63 7.14 -25.73
C VAL A 75 -7.02 5.70 -25.39
N ARG A 76 -6.99 4.81 -26.39
CA ARG A 76 -7.31 3.39 -26.22
C ARG A 76 -6.38 2.68 -25.22
N GLN A 77 -5.07 2.95 -25.27
CA GLN A 77 -4.12 2.36 -24.32
C GLN A 77 -4.42 2.81 -22.89
N GLN A 78 -4.73 4.11 -22.70
CA GLN A 78 -5.10 4.64 -21.39
C GLN A 78 -6.39 4.02 -20.86
N GLU A 79 -7.39 3.80 -21.70
CA GLU A 79 -8.63 3.11 -21.31
C GLU A 79 -8.39 1.66 -20.89
N GLU A 80 -7.59 0.89 -21.64
CA GLU A 80 -7.25 -0.48 -21.23
C GLU A 80 -6.46 -0.51 -19.92
N ILE A 81 -5.53 0.44 -19.71
CA ILE A 81 -4.80 0.56 -18.44
C ILE A 81 -5.75 0.90 -17.27
N ARG A 82 -6.76 1.77 -17.48
CA ARG A 82 -7.78 2.05 -16.47
C ARG A 82 -8.59 0.80 -16.12
N ARG A 83 -8.99 0.00 -17.11
CA ARG A 83 -9.70 -1.28 -16.86
C ARG A 83 -8.84 -2.26 -16.05
N ILE A 84 -7.54 -2.33 -16.33
CA ILE A 84 -6.61 -3.15 -15.53
C ILE A 84 -6.59 -2.64 -14.08
N ALA A 85 -6.49 -1.32 -13.88
CA ALA A 85 -6.50 -0.72 -12.54
C ALA A 85 -7.81 -0.99 -11.78
N GLU A 86 -8.95 -0.79 -12.43
CA GLU A 86 -10.28 -1.02 -11.87
C GLU A 86 -10.50 -2.47 -11.44
N ARG A 87 -9.91 -3.42 -12.15
CA ARG A 87 -9.94 -4.85 -11.78
C ARG A 87 -9.05 -5.15 -10.58
N ILE A 88 -7.78 -4.73 -10.63
CA ILE A 88 -6.79 -5.17 -9.65
C ILE A 88 -6.92 -4.46 -8.29
N MET A 89 -7.25 -3.15 -8.28
CA MET A 89 -7.27 -2.36 -7.04
C MET A 89 -8.21 -2.92 -5.96
N PRO A 90 -9.47 -3.30 -6.26
CA PRO A 90 -10.36 -3.90 -5.26
C PRO A 90 -9.86 -5.25 -4.74
N GLU A 91 -9.19 -6.04 -5.58
CA GLU A 91 -8.61 -7.33 -5.21
C GLU A 91 -7.43 -7.14 -4.25
N THR A 92 -6.51 -6.23 -4.58
CA THR A 92 -5.38 -5.82 -3.74
C THR A 92 -5.85 -5.35 -2.36
N VAL A 93 -6.85 -4.47 -2.30
CA VAL A 93 -7.38 -3.97 -1.01
C VAL A 93 -8.01 -5.10 -0.19
N ARG A 94 -8.75 -6.02 -0.82
CA ARG A 94 -9.36 -7.16 -0.13
C ARG A 94 -8.30 -8.13 0.41
N ALA A 95 -7.26 -8.42 -0.39
CA ALA A 95 -6.15 -9.27 0.02
C ALA A 95 -5.39 -8.66 1.20
N GLY A 96 -5.03 -7.38 1.11
CA GLY A 96 -4.35 -6.63 2.17
C GLY A 96 -5.11 -6.66 3.51
N ARG A 97 -6.40 -6.31 3.49
CA ARG A 97 -7.25 -6.36 4.71
C ARG A 97 -7.32 -7.76 5.33
N ARG A 98 -7.31 -8.81 4.50
CA ARG A 98 -7.34 -10.20 4.98
C ARG A 98 -6.01 -10.60 5.61
N ILE A 99 -4.90 -10.20 4.99
CA ILE A 99 -3.54 -10.42 5.53
C ILE A 99 -3.38 -9.68 6.86
N ASP A 100 -3.80 -8.42 6.96
CA ASP A 100 -3.69 -7.61 8.18
C ASP A 100 -4.45 -8.21 9.36
N ARG A 101 -5.65 -8.75 9.12
CA ARG A 101 -6.42 -9.47 10.16
C ARG A 101 -5.65 -10.68 10.68
N LEU A 102 -5.06 -11.48 9.78
CA LEU A 102 -4.28 -12.66 10.18
C LEU A 102 -2.99 -12.27 10.91
N LYS A 103 -2.29 -11.22 10.46
CA LYS A 103 -1.11 -10.67 11.14
C LYS A 103 -1.45 -10.17 12.55
N SER A 104 -2.59 -9.49 12.70
CA SER A 104 -3.09 -9.03 14.00
C SER A 104 -3.40 -10.20 14.94
N GLU A 105 -3.96 -11.29 14.41
CA GLU A 105 -4.20 -12.52 15.17
C GLU A 105 -2.87 -13.14 15.63
N VAL A 106 -1.87 -13.25 14.74
CA VAL A 106 -0.53 -13.75 15.10
C VAL A 106 0.10 -12.91 16.20
N ILE A 107 0.04 -11.58 16.12
CA ILE A 107 0.57 -10.67 17.15
C ILE A 107 -0.13 -10.91 18.49
N THR A 108 -1.46 -11.06 18.48
CA THR A 108 -2.25 -11.34 19.69
C THR A 108 -1.86 -12.67 20.33
N LEU A 109 -1.66 -13.72 19.52
CA LEU A 109 -1.23 -15.04 19.99
C LEU A 109 0.25 -15.09 20.41
N GLY A 110 1.05 -14.12 19.98
CA GLY A 110 2.46 -13.96 20.34
C GLY A 110 2.68 -13.18 21.64
N ASP A 111 1.62 -12.74 22.32
CA ASP A 111 1.72 -12.08 23.63
C ASP A 111 2.38 -13.00 24.65
N ALA A 112 3.56 -12.60 25.12
CA ALA A 112 4.40 -13.37 26.04
C ALA A 112 3.74 -13.65 27.40
N ARG A 113 2.64 -12.97 27.73
CA ARG A 113 1.85 -13.22 28.94
C ARG A 113 0.99 -14.50 28.86
N ASN A 114 0.78 -15.03 27.65
CA ASN A 114 -0.05 -16.20 27.40
C ASN A 114 0.79 -17.41 26.96
N SER A 115 0.24 -18.62 27.09
CA SER A 115 0.87 -19.82 26.51
C SER A 115 0.89 -19.72 24.99
N PHE A 116 2.06 -19.91 24.37
CA PHE A 116 2.23 -19.77 22.93
C PHE A 116 1.60 -20.94 22.14
N PRO A 117 0.52 -20.72 21.36
CA PRO A 117 -0.16 -21.79 20.64
C PRO A 117 0.52 -22.06 19.29
N SER A 118 1.71 -22.65 19.34
CA SER A 118 2.60 -22.86 18.17
C SER A 118 1.90 -23.44 16.93
N PRO A 119 1.06 -24.50 17.01
CA PRO A 119 0.38 -25.03 15.83
C PRO A 119 -0.55 -24.02 15.14
N ARG A 120 -1.27 -23.20 15.92
CA ARG A 120 -2.18 -22.16 15.38
C ARG A 120 -1.38 -21.06 14.71
N VAL A 121 -0.32 -20.58 15.36
CA VAL A 121 0.56 -19.55 14.80
C VAL A 121 1.20 -20.01 13.50
N HIS A 122 1.71 -21.24 13.44
CA HIS A 122 2.29 -21.81 12.22
C HIS A 122 1.25 -21.90 11.08
N PHE A 123 0.02 -22.31 11.37
CA PHE A 123 -1.08 -22.31 10.40
C PHE A 123 -1.38 -20.91 9.84
N LEU A 124 -1.47 -19.90 10.72
CA LEU A 124 -1.75 -18.53 10.33
C LEU A 124 -0.62 -17.97 9.44
N LEU A 125 0.63 -18.18 9.83
CA LEU A 125 1.80 -17.74 9.05
C LEU A 125 1.83 -18.38 7.65
N ARG A 126 1.57 -19.70 7.54
CA ARG A 126 1.43 -20.35 6.23
C ARG A 126 0.32 -19.74 5.38
N ARG A 127 -0.83 -19.43 6.00
CA ARG A 127 -1.96 -18.83 5.30
C ARG A 127 -1.67 -17.39 4.86
N ILE A 128 -0.94 -16.62 5.66
CA ILE A 128 -0.45 -15.29 5.30
C ILE A 128 0.45 -15.40 4.07
N GLY A 129 1.46 -16.28 4.11
CA GLY A 129 2.40 -16.46 2.99
C GLY A 129 1.71 -16.84 1.68
N LEU A 130 0.70 -17.73 1.73
CA LEU A 130 -0.10 -18.06 0.54
C LEU A 130 -0.89 -16.86 0.00
N LEU A 131 -1.49 -16.06 0.86
CA LEU A 131 -2.23 -14.86 0.44
C LEU A 131 -1.31 -13.78 -0.14
N GLU A 132 -0.13 -13.59 0.45
CA GLU A 132 0.89 -12.68 -0.07
C GLU A 132 1.40 -13.14 -1.44
N ALA A 133 1.65 -14.44 -1.61
CA ALA A 133 2.07 -15.00 -2.90
C ALA A 133 1.01 -14.80 -3.99
N GLU A 134 -0.26 -15.08 -3.69
CA GLU A 134 -1.38 -14.87 -4.62
C GLU A 134 -1.54 -13.38 -4.98
N ALA A 135 -1.51 -12.49 -3.98
CA ALA A 135 -1.62 -11.06 -4.22
C ALA A 135 -0.46 -10.53 -5.08
N ASN A 136 0.76 -11.00 -4.83
CA ASN A 136 1.93 -10.66 -5.63
C ASN A 136 1.80 -11.15 -7.07
N PHE A 137 1.31 -12.38 -7.29
CA PHE A 137 1.09 -12.93 -8.62
C PHE A 137 0.12 -12.05 -9.42
N GLN A 138 -1.04 -11.74 -8.86
CA GLN A 138 -2.04 -10.88 -9.50
C GLN A 138 -1.50 -9.48 -9.82
N HIS A 139 -0.66 -8.94 -8.92
CA HIS A 139 0.00 -7.65 -9.10
C HIS A 139 1.00 -7.69 -10.27
N ILE A 140 1.81 -8.75 -10.38
CA ILE A 140 2.74 -8.98 -11.50
C ILE A 140 1.97 -9.07 -12.82
N GLU A 141 0.91 -9.86 -12.86
CA GLU A 141 0.08 -10.02 -14.06
C GLU A 141 -0.48 -8.67 -14.52
N ALA A 142 -1.01 -7.87 -13.60
CA ALA A 142 -1.55 -6.55 -13.92
C ALA A 142 -0.46 -5.62 -14.49
N HIS A 143 0.73 -5.60 -13.88
CA HIS A 143 1.82 -4.75 -14.36
C HIS A 143 2.35 -5.21 -15.71
N ARG A 144 2.45 -6.52 -15.90
CA ARG A 144 2.87 -7.12 -17.16
C ARG A 144 1.87 -6.82 -18.27
N ALA A 145 0.58 -6.91 -17.99
CA ALA A 145 -0.47 -6.51 -18.92
C ALA A 145 -0.33 -5.04 -19.35
N CYS A 146 -0.02 -4.13 -18.43
CA CYS A 146 0.26 -2.73 -18.80
C CYS A 146 1.48 -2.59 -19.70
N LEU A 147 2.57 -3.31 -19.40
CA LEU A 147 3.78 -3.30 -20.23
C LEU A 147 3.52 -3.85 -21.64
N ASP A 148 2.70 -4.89 -21.76
CA ASP A 148 2.38 -5.53 -23.04
C ASP A 148 1.48 -4.66 -23.94
N LEU A 149 0.79 -3.66 -23.38
CA LEU A 149 0.08 -2.64 -24.16
C LEU A 149 1.01 -1.66 -24.88
N LEU A 150 2.29 -1.57 -24.49
CA LEU A 150 3.23 -0.63 -25.06
C LEU A 150 3.90 -1.18 -26.33
N ASP A 151 4.05 -0.30 -27.32
CA ASP A 151 4.91 -0.56 -28.47
C ASP A 151 6.42 -0.47 -28.09
N PRO A 152 7.34 -0.93 -28.97
CA PRO A 152 8.78 -0.89 -28.66
C PRO A 152 9.35 0.50 -28.35
N ARG A 153 8.85 1.56 -29.01
CA ARG A 153 9.32 2.94 -28.76
C ARG A 153 8.82 3.43 -27.40
N GLN A 154 7.58 3.13 -27.04
CA GLN A 154 7.01 3.45 -25.74
C GLN A 154 7.71 2.68 -24.61
N LYS A 155 8.06 1.40 -24.82
CA LYS A 155 8.87 0.61 -23.89
C LYS A 155 10.24 1.22 -23.65
N ALA A 156 10.93 1.69 -24.70
CA ALA A 156 12.21 2.37 -24.55
C ALA A 156 12.09 3.65 -23.70
N ARG A 157 11.03 4.46 -23.93
CA ARG A 157 10.74 5.65 -23.10
C ARG A 157 10.47 5.28 -21.65
N LEU A 158 9.68 4.22 -21.42
CA LEU A 158 9.39 3.72 -20.08
C LEU A 158 10.68 3.38 -19.32
N PHE A 159 11.54 2.55 -19.90
CA PHE A 159 12.76 2.13 -19.22
C PHE A 159 13.76 3.27 -19.02
N SER A 160 13.79 4.24 -19.93
CA SER A 160 14.55 5.48 -19.72
C SER A 160 14.00 6.27 -18.52
N LEU A 161 12.68 6.45 -18.40
CA LEU A 161 12.07 7.11 -17.24
C LEU A 161 12.37 6.40 -15.92
N LEU A 162 12.34 5.07 -15.92
CA LEU A 162 12.60 4.26 -14.73
C LEU A 162 14.08 4.28 -14.30
N SER A 163 15.02 4.46 -15.24
CA SER A 163 16.45 4.54 -14.92
C SER A 163 16.93 5.86 -14.32
N HIS A 164 16.09 6.90 -14.37
CA HIS A 164 16.42 8.25 -13.88
C HIS A 164 15.87 8.55 -12.47
N HIS A 165 15.33 7.54 -11.79
CA HIS A 165 14.79 7.60 -10.43
C HIS A 165 15.32 6.44 -9.58
#